data_AF-A0A8H7SWW2-F1
#
_entry.id   AF-A0A8H7SWW2-F1
#
_cell.length_a   1.000
_cell.length_b   1.000
_cell.length_c   1.000
_cell.angle_alpha   90.00
_cell.angle_beta   90.00
_cell.angle_gamma   90.00
#
_symmetry.space_group_name_H-M   'P 1'
#
loop_
_entity.id
_entity.type
_entity.pdbx_description
1 polymer ?
#
loop_
_entity_poly.entity_id
_entity_poly.type
_entity_poly.pdbx_seq_one_letter_code
_entity_poly.pdbx_strand_id
1 'polypeptide(L)'
;MESNRASSTATGLTQHQVKELVKIVKAAARSTSGKNFRAPIAELWPGFAEPYTEKIANQIDLKTMEKKLTLGNYISIEAFKADVDLLHLNAVTFNGAIHTITQAALETRTVILEKVKKIPSEPVAPRKKVKIAPVIIGPQKRKSSDINDDTVKEQSHKLKSSKIKDREKDARLIQYRSIDQIYPESLQSGSRFRQDQETLPGLTNSISDGHPIQVTEVVSRAQEHHMSSAKISELLGEIQSRSDNAAVTSAMLKAELVQKDQKIESLQLENASLTSKLKEFETSSSAAEERTKSLESSITHLSSYLNEQIYTLKSHLEEIKKIQSTMDSYLRQSRT
;
A
#
# COMPACT_ATOMS: atom_id res chain seq x y z
N MET A 1 -35.84 -21.01 -17.38
CA MET A 1 -35.67 -20.08 -16.25
C MET A 1 -34.35 -20.44 -15.61
N GLU A 2 -33.37 -19.54 -15.59
CA GLU A 2 -32.34 -19.49 -14.55
C GLU A 2 -31.58 -18.14 -14.66
N SER A 3 -32.02 -17.20 -13.84
CA SER A 3 -31.24 -16.27 -13.03
C SER A 3 -30.11 -15.44 -13.67
N ASN A 4 -30.51 -14.20 -14.01
CA ASN A 4 -29.71 -13.00 -14.22
C ASN A 4 -28.64 -12.78 -13.12
N ARG A 5 -27.35 -12.94 -13.44
CA ARG A 5 -26.24 -12.51 -12.59
C ARG A 5 -25.99 -11.02 -12.85
N ALA A 6 -26.58 -10.17 -12.01
CA ALA A 6 -26.41 -8.73 -12.05
C ALA A 6 -24.94 -8.33 -11.87
N SER A 7 -24.41 -7.64 -12.87
CA SER A 7 -23.17 -6.88 -12.85
C SER A 7 -23.25 -5.79 -11.77
N SER A 8 -22.45 -5.89 -10.72
CA SER A 8 -22.33 -4.85 -9.69
C SER A 8 -21.56 -3.65 -10.26
N THR A 9 -22.32 -2.63 -10.64
CA THR A 9 -21.83 -1.34 -11.14
C THR A 9 -21.05 -0.57 -10.07
N ALA A 10 -19.93 0.01 -10.50
CA ALA A 10 -19.10 0.96 -9.76
C ALA A 10 -19.95 2.02 -9.04
N THR A 11 -19.98 1.96 -7.72
CA THR A 11 -20.56 3.00 -6.87
C THR A 11 -19.41 3.55 -6.02
N GLY A 12 -19.09 4.83 -6.18
CA GLY A 12 -18.02 5.48 -5.43
C GLY A 12 -18.27 5.52 -3.93
N LEU A 13 -17.28 6.01 -3.16
CA LEU A 13 -17.37 6.15 -1.70
C LEU A 13 -18.70 6.79 -1.25
N THR A 14 -19.40 6.16 -0.31
CA THR A 14 -20.63 6.74 0.25
C THR A 14 -20.30 7.96 1.09
N GLN A 15 -21.26 8.88 1.24
CA GLN A 15 -21.06 10.08 2.08
C GLN A 15 -20.76 9.72 3.54
N HIS A 16 -21.30 8.61 4.04
CA HIS A 16 -20.98 8.06 5.35
C HIS A 16 -19.50 7.62 5.42
N GLN A 17 -19.04 6.84 4.44
CA GLN A 17 -17.64 6.43 4.36
C GLN A 17 -16.69 7.63 4.30
N VAL A 18 -16.99 8.64 3.47
CA VAL A 18 -16.18 9.87 3.40
C VAL A 18 -16.09 10.56 4.76
N LYS A 19 -17.21 10.71 5.48
CA LYS A 19 -17.22 11.31 6.82
C LYS A 19 -16.37 10.53 7.82
N GLU A 20 -16.46 9.21 7.83
CA GLU A 20 -15.66 8.36 8.73
C GLU A 20 -14.17 8.41 8.37
N LEU A 21 -13.81 8.36 7.07
CA LEU A 21 -12.43 8.49 6.63
C LEU A 21 -11.82 9.84 7.01
N VAL A 22 -12.57 10.95 6.85
CA VAL A 22 -12.13 12.28 7.29
C VAL A 22 -11.88 12.33 8.80
N LYS A 23 -12.76 11.72 9.62
CA LYS A 23 -12.54 11.63 11.07
C LYS A 23 -11.25 10.86 11.40
N ILE A 24 -11.00 9.74 10.72
CA ILE A 24 -9.80 8.94 10.92
C ILE A 24 -8.54 9.74 10.58
N VAL A 25 -8.50 10.40 9.41
CA VAL A 25 -7.37 11.23 8.97
C VAL A 25 -7.10 12.37 9.96
N LYS A 26 -8.15 13.07 10.41
CA LYS A 26 -8.02 14.13 11.43
C LYS A 26 -7.52 13.64 12.78
N ALA A 27 -7.95 12.45 13.19
CA ALA A 27 -7.47 11.85 14.43
C ALA A 27 -5.99 11.46 14.31
N ALA A 28 -5.58 10.88 13.18
CA ALA A 28 -4.19 10.57 12.89
C ALA A 28 -3.31 11.84 12.88
N ALA A 29 -3.76 12.92 12.24
CA ALA A 29 -3.01 14.18 12.19
C ALA A 29 -2.74 14.83 13.56
N ARG A 30 -3.50 14.45 14.59
CA ARG A 30 -3.34 14.90 15.98
C ARG A 30 -2.55 13.94 16.85
N SER A 31 -2.23 12.73 16.38
CA SER A 31 -1.44 11.77 17.16
C SER A 31 0.03 12.17 17.21
N THR A 32 0.77 11.62 18.19
CA THR A 32 2.21 11.84 18.35
C THR A 32 2.99 11.44 17.10
N SER A 33 2.62 10.32 16.49
CA SER A 33 3.23 9.80 15.25
C SER A 33 2.78 10.57 14.01
N GLY A 34 1.52 10.98 13.94
CA GLY A 34 0.93 11.62 12.76
C GLY A 34 1.21 13.12 12.62
N LYS A 35 1.64 13.81 13.70
CA LYS A 35 1.87 15.26 13.69
C LYS A 35 2.89 15.73 12.64
N ASN A 36 3.84 14.88 12.27
CA ASN A 36 4.86 15.17 11.26
C ASN A 36 4.32 15.16 9.83
N PHE A 37 3.11 14.62 9.63
CA PHE A 37 2.46 14.43 8.32
C PHE A 37 1.14 15.20 8.22
N ARG A 38 0.85 16.07 9.19
CA ARG A 38 -0.44 16.78 9.29
C ARG A 38 -0.68 17.80 8.18
N ALA A 39 0.35 18.19 7.45
CA ALA A 39 0.34 19.15 6.34
C ALA A 39 1.55 18.88 5.42
N PRO A 40 1.60 19.49 4.21
CA PRO A 40 2.71 19.31 3.28
C PRO A 40 4.06 19.66 3.91
N ILE A 41 5.14 18.99 3.48
CA ILE A 41 6.51 19.27 3.94
C ILE A 41 6.89 20.73 3.72
N ALA A 42 6.48 21.35 2.61
CA ALA A 42 6.73 22.77 2.36
C ALA A 42 6.11 23.72 3.41
N GLU A 43 5.02 23.30 4.08
CA GLU A 43 4.36 24.08 5.15
C GLU A 43 4.98 23.78 6.52
N LEU A 44 5.29 22.51 6.80
CA LEU A 44 5.82 22.09 8.11
C LEU A 44 7.32 22.30 8.27
N TRP A 45 8.07 22.11 7.18
CA TRP A 45 9.53 22.07 7.16
C TRP A 45 10.07 22.77 5.89
N PRO A 46 9.92 24.11 5.77
CA PRO A 46 10.27 24.84 4.55
C PRO A 46 11.72 24.60 4.07
N GLY A 47 12.66 24.42 5.00
CA GLY A 47 14.07 24.14 4.68
C GLY A 47 14.32 22.79 3.97
N PHE A 48 13.35 21.88 3.98
CA PHE A 48 13.43 20.61 3.27
C PHE A 48 12.54 20.58 2.02
N ALA A 49 11.81 21.65 1.71
CA ALA A 49 10.80 21.66 0.65
C ALA A 49 11.38 21.36 -0.74
N GLU A 50 12.49 21.99 -1.10
CA GLU A 50 13.16 21.82 -2.39
C GLU A 50 13.79 20.42 -2.50
N PRO A 51 14.67 19.96 -1.59
CA PRO A 51 15.22 18.60 -1.64
C PRO A 51 14.15 17.50 -1.63
N TYR A 52 13.05 17.72 -0.89
CA TYR A 52 11.93 16.79 -0.85
C TYR A 52 11.20 16.73 -2.19
N THR A 53 10.97 17.87 -2.83
CA THR A 53 10.31 17.94 -4.15
C THR A 53 11.14 17.32 -5.25
N GLU A 54 12.46 17.47 -5.20
CA GLU A 54 13.38 16.82 -6.15
C GLU A 54 13.38 15.30 -6.03
N LYS A 55 13.33 14.78 -4.80
CA LYS A 55 13.43 13.34 -4.53
C LYS A 55 12.08 12.61 -4.57
N ILE A 56 10.99 13.28 -4.23
CA ILE A 56 9.65 12.70 -4.07
C ILE A 56 8.71 13.23 -5.15
N ALA A 57 8.49 12.42 -6.18
CA ALA A 57 7.63 12.78 -7.31
C ALA A 57 6.15 12.93 -6.92
N ASN A 58 5.61 11.99 -6.14
CA ASN A 58 4.20 11.96 -5.75
C ASN A 58 4.06 12.31 -4.27
N GLN A 59 4.03 13.60 -3.96
CA GLN A 59 3.91 14.07 -2.57
C GLN A 59 2.50 13.81 -2.03
N ILE A 60 2.43 13.44 -0.75
CA ILE A 60 1.17 13.23 -0.04
C ILE A 60 1.34 13.58 1.45
N ASP A 61 0.26 14.02 2.07
CA ASP A 61 0.16 14.35 3.49
C ASP A 61 -1.30 14.24 3.94
N LEU A 62 -1.55 14.26 5.26
CA LEU A 62 -2.89 14.05 5.83
C LEU A 62 -3.88 15.18 5.48
N LYS A 63 -3.42 16.43 5.34
CA LYS A 63 -4.27 17.56 4.91
C LYS A 63 -4.65 17.42 3.44
N THR A 64 -3.74 16.95 2.60
CA THR A 64 -4.03 16.64 1.20
C THR A 64 -5.00 15.47 1.06
N MET A 65 -4.84 14.38 1.83
CA MET A 65 -5.79 13.28 1.86
C MET A 65 -7.19 13.73 2.33
N GLU A 66 -7.27 14.57 3.38
CA GLU A 66 -8.53 15.16 3.81
C GLU A 66 -9.21 15.93 2.68
N LYS A 67 -8.46 16.80 1.97
CA LYS A 67 -8.98 17.56 0.83
C LYS A 67 -9.50 16.62 -0.27
N LYS A 68 -8.70 15.61 -0.67
CA LYS A 68 -9.09 14.63 -1.69
C LYS A 68 -10.38 13.88 -1.31
N LEU A 69 -10.57 13.54 -0.03
CA LEU A 69 -11.83 12.96 0.46
C LEU A 69 -13.01 13.93 0.31
N THR A 70 -12.86 15.18 0.76
CA THR A 70 -13.94 16.18 0.72
C THR A 70 -14.33 16.61 -0.69
N LEU A 71 -13.38 16.59 -1.62
CA LEU A 71 -13.58 16.91 -3.04
C LEU A 71 -14.06 15.70 -3.87
N GLY A 72 -14.13 14.50 -3.27
CA GLY A 72 -14.57 13.30 -3.97
C GLY A 72 -13.53 12.72 -4.94
N ASN A 73 -12.25 13.02 -4.75
CA ASN A 73 -11.17 12.54 -5.62
C ASN A 73 -10.83 11.05 -5.42
N TYR A 74 -11.28 10.44 -4.32
CA TYR A 74 -11.14 8.99 -4.12
C TYR A 74 -12.38 8.28 -4.65
N ILE A 75 -12.18 7.49 -5.70
CA ILE A 75 -13.24 6.66 -6.30
C ILE A 75 -13.58 5.44 -5.42
N SER A 76 -12.68 5.00 -4.54
CA SER A 76 -12.88 3.84 -3.67
C SER A 76 -12.05 3.93 -2.37
N ILE A 77 -12.30 3.02 -1.42
CA ILE A 77 -11.49 2.91 -0.19
C ILE A 77 -10.06 2.49 -0.53
N GLU A 78 -9.87 1.66 -1.55
CA GLU A 78 -8.56 1.18 -2.01
C GLU A 78 -7.70 2.33 -2.52
N ALA A 79 -8.30 3.27 -3.27
CA ALA A 79 -7.60 4.48 -3.71
C ALA A 79 -7.15 5.35 -2.52
N PHE A 80 -7.95 5.41 -1.45
CA PHE A 80 -7.54 6.08 -0.20
C PHE A 80 -6.41 5.34 0.50
N LYS A 81 -6.51 4.00 0.63
CA LYS A 81 -5.45 3.17 1.25
C LYS A 81 -4.11 3.30 0.52
N ALA A 82 -4.14 3.38 -0.82
CA ALA A 82 -2.94 3.56 -1.62
C ALA A 82 -2.19 4.87 -1.26
N ASP A 83 -2.91 5.96 -0.99
CA ASP A 83 -2.28 7.22 -0.53
C ASP A 83 -1.73 7.12 0.90
N VAL A 84 -2.36 6.32 1.77
CA VAL A 84 -1.84 6.04 3.12
C VAL A 84 -0.55 5.21 3.03
N ASP A 85 -0.49 4.25 2.11
CA ASP A 85 0.72 3.48 1.82
C ASP A 85 1.83 4.38 1.23
N LEU A 86 1.46 5.25 0.28
CA LEU A 86 2.36 6.23 -0.32
C LEU A 86 2.98 7.18 0.72
N LEU A 87 2.22 7.59 1.74
CA LEU A 87 2.75 8.41 2.83
C LEU A 87 3.95 7.75 3.52
N HIS A 88 3.83 6.45 3.80
CA HIS A 88 4.92 5.69 4.41
C HIS A 88 6.07 5.46 3.44
N LEU A 89 5.77 5.10 2.18
CA LEU A 89 6.79 4.90 1.15
C LEU A 89 7.64 6.16 0.94
N ASN A 90 7.02 7.33 0.82
CA ASN A 90 7.72 8.60 0.68
C ASN A 90 8.62 8.88 1.89
N ALA A 91 8.18 8.52 3.10
CA ALA A 91 9.01 8.66 4.30
C ALA A 91 10.24 7.74 4.24
N VAL A 92 10.09 6.49 3.81
CA VAL A 92 11.21 5.55 3.58
C VAL A 92 12.16 6.10 2.51
N THR A 93 11.63 6.54 1.36
CA THR A 93 12.43 7.04 0.24
C THR A 93 13.23 8.27 0.63
N PHE A 94 12.63 9.21 1.36
CA PHE A 94 13.33 10.44 1.74
C PHE A 94 14.33 10.20 2.88
N ASN A 95 13.88 9.56 3.98
CA ASN A 95 14.63 9.49 5.24
C ASN A 95 15.41 8.18 5.47
N GLY A 96 15.07 7.09 4.77
CA GLY A 96 15.59 5.75 5.00
C GLY A 96 14.73 4.90 5.95
N ALA A 97 14.89 3.57 5.89
CA ALA A 97 14.01 2.61 6.57
C ALA A 97 14.05 2.67 8.11
N ILE A 98 15.24 2.90 8.68
CA ILE A 98 15.46 2.92 10.14
C ILE A 98 15.22 4.29 10.80
N HIS A 99 14.87 5.31 10.01
CA HIS A 99 14.72 6.67 10.52
C HIS A 99 13.46 6.83 11.39
N THR A 100 13.54 7.66 12.44
CA THR A 100 12.43 7.86 13.40
C THR A 100 11.16 8.39 12.74
N ILE A 101 11.28 9.28 11.76
CA ILE A 101 10.14 9.77 10.95
C ILE A 101 9.53 8.63 10.12
N THR A 102 10.33 7.71 9.61
CA THR A 102 9.83 6.54 8.86
C THR A 102 9.03 5.61 9.78
N GLN A 103 9.51 5.39 11.00
CA GLN A 103 8.76 4.63 12.02
C GLN A 103 7.44 5.31 12.40
N ALA A 104 7.46 6.63 12.59
CA ALA A 104 6.24 7.40 12.83
C ALA A 104 5.24 7.33 11.66
N ALA A 105 5.73 7.30 10.41
CA ALA A 105 4.89 7.11 9.23
C ALA A 105 4.25 5.72 9.20
N LEU A 106 5.02 4.68 9.52
CA LEU A 106 4.53 3.29 9.61
C LEU A 106 3.44 3.15 10.67
N GLU A 107 3.65 3.73 11.85
CA GLU A 107 2.66 3.72 12.93
C GLU A 107 1.38 4.47 12.52
N THR A 108 1.53 5.66 11.93
CA THR A 108 0.41 6.46 11.42
C THR A 108 -0.40 5.68 10.38
N ARG A 109 0.28 5.07 9.42
CA ARG A 109 -0.30 4.19 8.40
C ARG A 109 -1.09 3.06 9.05
N THR A 110 -0.47 2.34 9.97
CA THR A 110 -1.06 1.19 10.67
C THR A 110 -2.34 1.58 11.39
N VAL A 111 -2.30 2.66 12.16
CA VAL A 111 -3.47 3.18 12.89
C VAL A 111 -4.60 3.57 11.95
N ILE A 112 -4.30 4.24 10.83
CA ILE A 112 -5.31 4.60 9.84
C ILE A 112 -5.95 3.33 9.25
N LEU A 113 -5.13 2.39 8.75
CA LEU A 113 -5.63 1.18 8.10
C LEU A 113 -6.45 0.30 9.06
N GLU A 114 -6.04 0.17 10.33
CA GLU A 114 -6.82 -0.54 11.34
C GLU A 114 -8.18 0.11 11.63
N LYS A 115 -8.25 1.44 11.63
CA LYS A 115 -9.53 2.14 11.78
C LYS A 115 -10.40 2.03 10.54
N VAL A 116 -9.82 2.03 9.34
CA VAL A 116 -10.54 1.86 8.07
C VAL A 116 -11.23 0.49 8.03
N LYS A 117 -10.58 -0.58 8.51
CA LYS A 117 -11.19 -1.93 8.60
C LYS A 117 -12.48 -1.95 9.43
N LYS A 118 -12.63 -1.04 10.39
CA LYS A 118 -13.79 -0.94 11.29
C LYS A 118 -14.96 -0.15 10.68
N ILE A 119 -14.79 0.46 9.51
CA ILE A 119 -15.90 1.10 8.79
C ILE A 119 -16.76 -0.03 8.22
N PRO A 120 -18.03 -0.18 8.66
CA PRO A 120 -18.91 -1.23 8.14
C PRO A 120 -19.11 -1.05 6.63
N SER A 121 -19.09 -2.16 5.88
CA SER A 121 -19.72 -2.20 4.56
C SER A 121 -21.22 -2.06 4.77
N GLU A 122 -21.81 -0.93 4.38
CA GLU A 122 -23.26 -0.72 4.52
C GLU A 122 -24.00 -1.86 3.79
N PRO A 123 -24.87 -2.64 4.46
CA PRO A 123 -25.86 -3.44 3.75
C PRO A 123 -26.76 -2.47 3.00
N VAL A 124 -27.01 -2.74 1.71
CA VAL A 124 -27.85 -1.91 0.83
C VAL A 124 -29.20 -1.67 1.50
N ALA A 125 -29.37 -0.52 2.14
CA ALA A 125 -30.63 -0.17 2.75
C ALA A 125 -31.68 0.03 1.63
N PRO A 126 -32.88 -0.55 1.76
CA PRO A 126 -33.93 -0.40 0.76
C PRO A 126 -34.30 1.08 0.65
N ARG A 127 -34.29 1.60 -0.58
CA ARG A 127 -34.64 2.99 -0.91
C ARG A 127 -35.95 3.37 -0.21
N LYS A 128 -35.95 4.42 0.62
CA LYS A 128 -37.19 5.00 1.15
C LYS A 128 -38.06 5.41 -0.04
N LYS A 129 -39.26 4.82 -0.15
CA LYS A 129 -40.27 5.21 -1.14
C LYS A 129 -40.52 6.71 -0.99
N VAL A 130 -40.34 7.45 -2.08
CA VAL A 130 -40.73 8.86 -2.17
C VAL A 130 -42.24 8.93 -1.93
N LYS A 131 -42.66 9.58 -0.84
CA LYS A 131 -44.06 9.97 -0.65
C LYS A 131 -44.33 11.15 -1.58
N ILE A 132 -45.06 10.91 -2.67
CA ILE A 132 -45.63 11.96 -3.51
C ILE A 132 -46.79 12.58 -2.70
N ALA A 133 -46.66 13.85 -2.31
CA ALA A 133 -47.80 14.63 -1.85
C ALA A 133 -48.60 15.12 -3.07
N PRO A 134 -49.94 15.13 -3.02
CA PRO A 134 -50.76 15.53 -4.15
C PRO A 134 -50.72 17.05 -4.33
N VAL A 135 -50.32 17.51 -5.52
CA VAL A 135 -50.43 18.92 -5.92
C VAL A 135 -51.90 19.22 -6.18
N ILE A 136 -52.51 20.01 -5.29
CA ILE A 136 -53.85 20.57 -5.47
C ILE A 136 -53.76 21.70 -6.49
N ILE A 137 -54.58 21.59 -7.53
CA ILE A 137 -54.78 22.56 -8.61
C ILE A 137 -55.51 23.79 -8.05
N GLY A 138 -54.94 24.98 -8.22
CA GLY A 138 -55.59 26.27 -7.97
C GLY A 138 -55.26 27.26 -9.09
N PRO A 139 -56.23 27.96 -9.70
CA PRO A 139 -56.01 28.78 -10.88
C PRO A 139 -55.81 30.26 -10.51
N GLN A 140 -54.70 30.88 -10.93
CA GLN A 140 -54.60 32.35 -10.96
C GLN A 140 -53.82 32.87 -12.17
N LYS A 141 -54.62 33.41 -13.11
CA LYS A 141 -54.44 34.58 -13.97
C LYS A 141 -53.04 34.96 -14.49
N ARG A 142 -52.94 34.81 -15.82
CA ARG A 142 -52.02 35.52 -16.73
C ARG A 142 -52.32 37.02 -16.74
N LYS A 143 -51.28 37.85 -16.79
CA LYS A 143 -51.27 39.12 -17.53
C LYS A 143 -50.00 39.17 -18.39
N SER A 144 -50.25 39.43 -19.66
CA SER A 144 -49.35 39.62 -20.78
C SER A 144 -48.89 41.07 -20.88
N SER A 145 -47.67 41.29 -21.35
CA SER A 145 -47.33 42.34 -22.33
C SER A 145 -45.88 42.17 -22.82
N ASP A 146 -45.78 41.82 -24.10
CA ASP A 146 -44.91 42.42 -25.13
C ASP A 146 -43.39 42.18 -25.15
N ILE A 147 -43.04 41.16 -25.95
CA ILE A 147 -42.11 41.12 -27.09
C ILE A 147 -41.05 42.25 -27.17
N ASN A 148 -39.77 41.85 -27.12
CA ASN A 148 -38.87 42.03 -28.28
C ASN A 148 -37.74 40.98 -28.30
N ASP A 149 -37.63 40.39 -29.49
CA ASP A 149 -36.61 39.51 -30.02
C ASP A 149 -35.37 40.35 -30.35
N ASP A 150 -34.20 39.95 -29.85
CA ASP A 150 -32.92 40.09 -30.55
C ASP A 150 -31.77 39.50 -29.71
N THR A 151 -30.93 38.71 -30.37
CA THR A 151 -29.57 38.29 -29.96
C THR A 151 -29.40 37.03 -29.08
N VAL A 152 -29.75 35.87 -29.62
CA VAL A 152 -29.12 34.58 -29.24
C VAL A 152 -27.96 34.30 -30.18
N LYS A 153 -26.72 34.59 -29.77
CA LYS A 153 -25.46 33.98 -30.26
C LYS A 153 -24.21 34.62 -29.63
N GLU A 154 -23.83 34.16 -28.43
CA GLU A 154 -22.47 34.16 -27.85
C GLU A 154 -22.68 33.84 -26.36
N GLN A 155 -22.36 32.66 -25.81
CA GLN A 155 -21.02 32.27 -25.41
C GLN A 155 -21.04 30.79 -24.92
N SER A 156 -21.39 29.83 -25.77
CA SER A 156 -21.39 28.39 -25.44
C SER A 156 -20.22 27.59 -26.02
N HIS A 157 -19.23 28.23 -26.65
CA HIS A 157 -18.08 27.53 -27.22
C HIS A 157 -16.75 28.21 -26.90
N LYS A 158 -16.34 28.19 -25.63
CA LYS A 158 -14.90 28.33 -25.29
C LYS A 158 -14.57 27.79 -23.91
N LEU A 159 -14.82 26.51 -23.62
CA LEU A 159 -14.16 25.83 -22.48
C LEU A 159 -14.27 24.28 -22.53
N LYS A 160 -14.09 23.66 -23.72
CA LYS A 160 -14.07 22.18 -23.81
C LYS A 160 -13.00 21.58 -24.74
N SER A 161 -11.96 22.33 -25.14
CA SER A 161 -10.87 21.76 -25.95
C SER A 161 -9.49 21.75 -25.28
N SER A 162 -9.28 22.38 -24.12
CA SER A 162 -7.96 22.40 -23.46
C SER A 162 -7.75 21.34 -22.37
N LYS A 163 -8.76 20.54 -21.99
CA LYS A 163 -8.68 19.61 -20.86
C LYS A 163 -8.57 18.12 -21.20
N ILE A 164 -8.42 17.78 -22.47
CA ILE A 164 -8.33 16.38 -22.92
C ILE A 164 -6.89 15.95 -23.19
N LYS A 165 -5.96 16.88 -23.47
CA LYS A 165 -4.55 16.52 -23.76
C LYS A 165 -3.67 16.35 -22.52
N ASP A 166 -4.08 16.88 -21.36
CA ASP A 166 -3.30 16.73 -20.11
C ASP A 166 -3.61 15.42 -19.36
N ARG A 167 -4.68 14.70 -19.73
CA ARG A 167 -5.08 13.45 -19.07
C ARG A 167 -4.33 12.21 -19.58
N GLU A 168 -3.65 12.31 -20.72
CA GLU A 168 -2.90 11.19 -21.31
C GLU A 168 -1.44 11.11 -20.84
N LYS A 169 -0.89 12.20 -20.30
CA LYS A 169 0.48 12.19 -19.75
C LYS A 169 0.56 11.57 -18.36
N ASP A 170 -0.46 11.75 -17.52
CA ASP A 170 -0.48 11.21 -16.14
C ASP A 170 -0.84 9.72 -16.06
N ALA A 171 -1.44 9.15 -17.11
CA ALA A 171 -1.86 7.75 -17.15
C ALA A 171 -0.74 6.75 -17.54
N ARG A 172 0.45 7.23 -17.95
CA ARG A 172 1.57 6.37 -18.36
C ARG A 172 2.66 6.13 -17.30
N LEU A 173 2.48 6.62 -16.07
CA LEU A 173 3.45 6.40 -14.99
C LEU A 173 2.94 5.45 -13.89
N ILE A 174 2.21 4.41 -14.30
CA ILE A 174 1.97 3.22 -13.49
C ILE A 174 2.52 2.04 -14.29
N GLN A 175 3.84 2.04 -14.44
CA GLN A 175 4.58 0.85 -14.83
C GLN A 175 5.31 0.43 -13.57
N TYR A 176 4.72 -0.55 -12.86
CA TYR A 176 5.38 -1.28 -11.79
C TYR A 176 6.71 -1.80 -12.36
N ARG A 177 7.81 -1.13 -12.04
CA ARG A 177 9.13 -1.76 -12.10
C ARG A 177 9.29 -2.57 -10.83
N SER A 178 9.63 -3.84 -11.05
CA SER A 178 9.84 -4.90 -10.07
C SER A 178 10.46 -4.41 -8.77
N ILE A 179 9.78 -4.71 -7.67
CA ILE A 179 10.20 -4.41 -6.29
C ILE A 179 11.47 -5.20 -5.91
N ASP A 180 11.83 -6.23 -6.69
CA ASP A 180 13.02 -7.08 -6.44
C ASP A 180 14.36 -6.44 -6.81
N GLN A 181 14.39 -5.24 -7.40
CA GLN A 181 15.65 -4.56 -7.77
C GLN A 181 16.13 -3.51 -6.76
N ILE A 182 15.46 -3.34 -5.61
CA ILE A 182 15.84 -2.35 -4.56
C ILE A 182 16.47 -3.04 -3.33
N TYR A 183 16.96 -4.27 -3.47
CA TYR A 183 17.82 -4.91 -2.46
C TYR A 183 19.05 -5.56 -3.10
N PRO A 184 20.15 -4.82 -3.33
CA PRO A 184 21.46 -5.42 -3.36
C PRO A 184 21.97 -5.61 -1.91
N GLU A 185 21.95 -6.86 -1.46
CA GLU A 185 23.12 -7.53 -0.85
C GLU A 185 23.90 -6.74 0.23
N SER A 186 23.29 -6.49 1.40
CA SER A 186 24.01 -5.98 2.57
C SER A 186 23.69 -6.71 3.89
N LEU A 187 23.29 -7.98 3.81
CA LEU A 187 23.19 -8.87 4.99
C LEU A 187 24.18 -10.05 4.96
N GLN A 188 25.27 -9.93 4.19
CA GLN A 188 26.40 -10.88 4.22
C GLN A 188 27.55 -10.44 5.17
N SER A 189 27.39 -9.39 5.98
CA SER A 189 28.45 -8.87 6.86
C SER A 189 28.21 -9.07 8.37
N GLY A 190 27.32 -10.00 8.75
CA GLY A 190 27.15 -10.42 10.14
C GLY A 190 28.15 -11.49 10.62
N SER A 191 28.95 -12.06 9.72
CA SER A 191 29.86 -13.16 10.00
C SER A 191 31.32 -12.74 9.86
N ARG A 192 31.76 -11.73 10.62
CA ARG A 192 33.20 -11.44 10.84
C ARG A 192 33.39 -10.58 12.09
N PHE A 193 33.08 -11.16 13.24
CA PHE A 193 33.64 -10.73 14.52
C PHE A 193 34.14 -11.97 15.27
N ARG A 194 35.15 -12.62 14.70
CA ARG A 194 36.02 -13.59 15.37
C ARG A 194 37.26 -13.82 14.52
N GLN A 195 38.28 -13.00 14.74
CA GLN A 195 39.70 -13.32 14.70
C GLN A 195 40.40 -12.01 14.93
N ASP A 196 40.96 -11.89 16.14
CA ASP A 196 42.13 -11.10 16.53
C ASP A 196 41.98 -10.79 18.03
N GLN A 197 42.14 -11.83 18.86
CA GLN A 197 42.76 -11.63 20.16
C GLN A 197 44.20 -12.09 20.02
N GLU A 198 45.08 -11.11 19.94
CA GLU A 198 46.49 -11.24 20.21
C GLU A 198 46.71 -11.98 21.54
N THR A 199 47.69 -12.86 21.48
CA THR A 199 48.31 -13.58 22.58
C THR A 199 48.74 -12.66 23.73
N LEU A 200 48.17 -12.90 24.92
CA LEU A 200 48.84 -12.63 26.20
C LEU A 200 49.25 -13.98 26.82
N PRO A 201 50.51 -14.14 27.26
CA PRO A 201 50.99 -15.39 27.81
C PRO A 201 50.62 -15.50 29.30
N GLY A 202 50.00 -16.61 29.69
CA GLY A 202 49.89 -16.99 31.09
C GLY A 202 48.52 -17.58 31.45
N LEU A 203 48.56 -18.82 31.97
CA LEU A 203 47.46 -19.61 32.52
C LEU A 203 46.63 -20.37 31.47
N THR A 204 47.29 -21.31 30.81
CA THR A 204 46.62 -22.51 30.27
C THR A 204 46.10 -23.35 31.44
N ASN A 205 44.85 -23.11 31.86
CA ASN A 205 44.08 -24.17 32.52
C ASN A 205 43.34 -24.93 31.43
N SER A 206 44.04 -25.92 30.87
CA SER A 206 43.44 -26.98 30.07
C SER A 206 42.44 -27.72 30.95
N ILE A 207 41.16 -27.36 30.87
CA ILE A 207 40.07 -28.27 31.18
C ILE A 207 39.83 -29.08 29.89
N SER A 208 40.81 -29.92 29.57
CA SER A 208 40.66 -30.97 28.58
C SER A 208 40.42 -32.27 29.33
N ASP A 209 39.40 -32.97 28.89
CA ASP A 209 39.02 -34.32 29.27
C ASP A 209 38.36 -34.44 30.65
N GLY A 210 37.14 -34.95 30.64
CA GLY A 210 36.32 -35.25 31.82
C GLY A 210 36.90 -36.38 32.66
N HIS A 211 38.10 -36.21 33.19
CA HIS A 211 38.52 -36.89 34.39
C HIS A 211 37.91 -36.15 35.58
N PRO A 212 37.11 -36.83 36.43
CA PRO A 212 36.71 -36.26 37.71
C PRO A 212 37.99 -35.85 38.42
N ILE A 213 38.09 -34.61 38.89
CA ILE A 213 39.09 -34.24 39.90
C ILE A 213 38.88 -35.25 41.02
N GLN A 214 39.79 -36.21 41.13
CA GLN A 214 39.66 -37.33 42.03
C GLN A 214 39.51 -36.71 43.41
N VAL A 215 38.38 -36.95 44.08
CA VAL A 215 38.02 -36.39 45.40
C VAL A 215 39.17 -36.55 46.41
N THR A 216 40.05 -37.54 46.19
CA THR A 216 41.31 -37.78 46.91
C THR A 216 42.30 -36.61 46.87
N GLU A 217 42.39 -35.81 45.81
CA GLU A 217 43.36 -34.70 45.72
C GLU A 217 42.91 -33.45 46.51
N VAL A 218 41.60 -33.21 46.58
CA VAL A 218 41.00 -32.14 47.41
C VAL A 218 41.11 -32.47 48.90
N VAL A 219 40.92 -33.74 49.25
CA VAL A 219 41.09 -34.24 50.63
C VAL A 219 42.56 -34.15 51.07
N SER A 220 43.50 -34.52 50.19
CA SER A 220 44.94 -34.42 50.48
C SER A 220 45.42 -32.98 50.71
N ARG A 221 44.98 -32.01 49.90
CA ARG A 221 45.32 -30.58 50.09
C ARG A 221 44.64 -29.93 51.31
N ALA A 222 43.46 -30.39 51.69
CA ALA A 222 42.76 -29.87 52.87
C ALA A 222 43.36 -30.36 54.20
N GLN A 223 43.98 -31.55 54.21
CA GLN A 223 44.73 -32.07 55.35
C GLN A 223 46.05 -31.30 55.60
N GLU A 224 46.67 -30.70 54.58
CA GLU A 224 47.87 -29.87 54.71
C GLU A 224 47.63 -28.53 55.44
N HIS A 225 46.38 -28.07 55.57
CA HIS A 225 46.02 -26.78 56.18
C HIS A 225 45.30 -26.86 57.55
N HIS A 226 45.36 -28.00 58.24
CA HIS A 226 44.68 -28.22 59.54
C HIS A 226 43.17 -27.93 59.53
N MET A 227 42.48 -28.14 58.42
CA MET A 227 41.03 -27.99 58.37
C MET A 227 40.35 -29.17 59.08
N SER A 228 39.37 -28.88 59.94
CA SER A 228 38.53 -29.92 60.57
C SER A 228 37.83 -30.76 59.51
N SER A 229 37.77 -32.09 59.71
CA SER A 229 37.05 -33.04 58.84
C SER A 229 35.61 -32.59 58.55
N ALA A 230 34.94 -31.94 59.50
CA ALA A 230 33.60 -31.39 59.31
C ALA A 230 33.55 -30.25 58.27
N LYS A 231 34.58 -29.39 58.22
CA LYS A 231 34.68 -28.28 57.26
C LYS A 231 34.96 -28.77 55.84
N ILE A 232 35.67 -29.89 55.71
CA ILE A 232 35.95 -30.54 54.42
C ILE A 232 34.67 -31.17 53.85
N SER A 233 33.89 -31.86 54.68
CA SER A 233 32.60 -32.43 54.26
C SER A 233 31.58 -31.37 53.86
N GLU A 234 31.53 -30.22 54.56
CA GLU A 234 30.68 -29.08 54.22
C GLU A 234 31.03 -28.50 52.84
N LEU A 235 32.32 -28.25 52.58
CA LEU A 235 32.78 -27.73 51.29
C LEU A 235 32.55 -28.71 50.13
N LEU A 236 32.74 -30.02 50.35
CA LEU A 236 32.42 -31.03 49.34
C LEU A 236 30.92 -31.07 49.03
N GLY A 237 30.07 -30.91 50.04
CA GLY A 237 28.61 -30.80 49.86
C GLY A 237 28.21 -29.56 49.05
N GLU A 238 28.83 -28.41 49.31
CA GLU A 238 28.60 -27.19 48.54
C GLU A 238 29.05 -27.31 47.08
N ILE A 239 30.22 -27.93 46.84
CA ILE A 239 30.74 -28.18 45.48
C ILE A 239 29.80 -29.11 44.72
N GLN A 240 29.33 -30.18 45.35
CA GLN A 240 28.41 -31.13 44.72
C GLN A 240 27.08 -30.44 44.38
N SER A 241 26.51 -29.66 45.31
CA SER A 241 25.27 -28.91 45.06
C SER A 241 25.41 -27.89 43.93
N ARG A 242 26.55 -27.19 43.83
CA ARG A 242 26.84 -26.27 42.72
C ARG A 242 26.98 -27.01 41.39
N SER A 243 27.63 -28.17 41.39
CA SER A 243 27.77 -29.03 40.21
C SER A 243 26.40 -29.51 39.70
N ASP A 244 25.54 -30.00 40.60
CA ASP A 244 24.20 -30.49 40.26
C ASP A 244 23.32 -29.35 39.71
N ASN A 245 23.37 -28.16 40.31
CA ASN A 245 22.67 -26.97 39.80
C ASN A 245 23.17 -26.53 38.41
N ALA A 246 24.48 -26.61 38.15
CA ALA A 246 25.04 -26.32 36.84
C ALA A 246 24.60 -27.35 35.79
N ALA A 247 24.53 -28.63 36.14
CA ALA A 247 24.04 -29.69 35.26
C ALA A 247 22.56 -29.49 34.89
N VAL A 248 21.71 -29.12 35.85
CA VAL A 248 20.29 -28.81 35.60
C VAL A 248 20.14 -27.61 34.67
N THR A 249 20.89 -26.53 34.92
CA THR A 249 20.84 -25.32 34.07
C THR A 249 21.31 -25.61 32.64
N SER A 250 22.37 -26.42 32.49
CA SER A 250 22.87 -26.87 31.17
C SER A 250 21.84 -27.73 30.43
N ALA A 251 21.13 -28.62 31.13
CA ALA A 251 20.06 -29.43 30.55
C ALA A 251 18.88 -28.57 30.09
N MET A 252 18.48 -27.56 30.86
CA MET A 252 17.42 -26.62 30.48
C MET A 252 17.79 -25.81 29.24
N LEU A 253 19.01 -25.25 29.19
CA LEU A 253 19.50 -24.51 28.03
C LEU A 253 19.56 -25.37 26.77
N LYS A 254 19.98 -26.63 26.89
CA LYS A 254 19.97 -27.59 25.76
C LYS A 254 18.55 -27.86 25.27
N ALA A 255 17.59 -28.05 26.18
CA ALA A 255 16.19 -28.25 25.81
C ALA A 255 15.60 -27.02 25.10
N GLU A 256 15.92 -25.81 25.56
CA GLU A 256 15.50 -24.56 24.92
C GLU A 256 16.13 -24.38 23.53
N LEU A 257 17.41 -24.76 23.38
CA LEU A 257 18.09 -24.74 22.08
C LEU A 257 17.37 -25.65 21.07
N VAL A 258 17.05 -26.88 21.48
CA VAL A 258 16.31 -27.84 20.64
C VAL A 258 14.95 -27.30 20.22
N GLN A 259 14.21 -26.65 21.12
CA GLN A 259 12.93 -26.02 20.77
C GLN A 259 13.10 -24.88 19.75
N LYS A 260 14.15 -24.07 19.90
CA LYS A 260 14.45 -22.99 18.95
C LYS A 260 14.82 -23.53 17.58
N ASP A 261 15.62 -24.59 17.52
CA ASP A 261 16.01 -25.24 16.26
C ASP A 261 14.79 -25.81 15.53
N GLN A 262 13.88 -26.48 16.25
CA GLN A 262 12.60 -26.95 15.68
C GLN A 262 11.74 -25.79 15.14
N LYS A 263 11.73 -24.65 15.85
CA LYS A 263 10.99 -23.46 15.40
C LYS A 263 11.60 -22.84 14.15
N ILE A 264 12.93 -22.81 14.06
CA ILE A 264 13.65 -22.33 12.86
C ILE A 264 13.31 -23.20 11.66
N GLU A 265 13.34 -24.53 11.81
CA GLU A 265 13.01 -25.47 10.74
C GLU A 265 11.56 -25.30 10.25
N SER A 266 10.61 -25.14 11.18
CA SER A 266 9.21 -24.81 10.86
C SER A 266 9.08 -23.53 10.03
N LEU A 267 9.79 -22.46 10.42
CA LEU A 267 9.74 -21.18 9.71
C LEU A 267 10.41 -21.24 8.34
N GLN A 268 11.47 -22.04 8.19
CA GLN A 268 12.11 -22.28 6.89
C GLN A 268 11.18 -22.99 5.93
N LEU A 269 10.43 -23.98 6.42
CA LEU A 269 9.47 -24.74 5.61
C LEU A 269 8.27 -23.87 5.18
N GLU A 270 7.79 -23.01 6.08
CA GLU A 270 6.74 -22.02 5.76
C GLU A 270 7.22 -21.00 4.71
N ASN A 271 8.43 -20.46 4.87
CA ASN A 271 9.02 -19.56 3.88
C ASN A 271 9.18 -20.23 2.50
N ALA A 272 9.61 -21.48 2.44
CA ALA A 272 9.72 -22.23 1.19
C ALA A 272 8.36 -22.38 0.49
N SER A 273 7.28 -22.61 1.27
CA SER A 273 5.91 -22.66 0.75
C SER A 273 5.44 -21.30 0.22
N LEU A 274 5.69 -20.23 0.96
CA LEU A 274 5.32 -18.87 0.53
C LEU A 274 6.06 -18.44 -0.74
N THR A 275 7.36 -18.74 -0.84
CA THR A 275 8.16 -18.48 -2.05
C THR A 275 7.60 -19.21 -3.27
N SER A 276 7.18 -20.47 -3.10
CA SER A 276 6.55 -21.24 -4.19
C SER A 276 5.24 -20.60 -4.64
N LYS A 277 4.38 -20.20 -3.70
CA LYS A 277 3.11 -19.50 -4.01
C LYS A 277 3.33 -18.16 -4.70
N LEU A 278 4.39 -17.44 -4.31
CA LEU A 278 4.74 -16.16 -4.91
C LEU A 278 5.13 -16.35 -6.38
N LYS A 279 5.95 -17.35 -6.69
CA LYS A 279 6.33 -17.71 -8.07
C LYS A 279 5.12 -18.10 -8.92
N GLU A 280 4.18 -18.86 -8.37
CA GLU A 280 2.92 -19.19 -9.05
C GLU A 280 2.09 -17.93 -9.33
N PHE A 281 2.02 -17.00 -8.38
CA PHE A 281 1.31 -15.74 -8.57
C PHE A 281 1.95 -14.86 -9.67
N GLU A 282 3.28 -14.75 -9.68
CA GLU A 282 4.01 -13.99 -10.70
C GLU A 282 3.78 -14.55 -12.11
N THR A 283 3.83 -15.87 -12.28
CA THR A 283 3.55 -16.50 -13.58
C THR A 283 2.11 -16.25 -14.03
N SER A 284 1.15 -16.31 -13.11
CA SER A 284 -0.25 -15.98 -13.41
C SER A 284 -0.44 -14.51 -13.80
N SER A 285 0.26 -13.59 -13.11
CA SER A 285 0.26 -12.16 -13.41
C SER A 285 0.84 -11.87 -14.79
N SER A 286 1.99 -12.46 -15.13
CA SER A 286 2.61 -12.33 -16.44
C SER A 286 1.69 -12.81 -17.57
N ALA A 287 1.05 -13.97 -17.40
CA ALA A 287 0.07 -14.48 -18.36
C ALA A 287 -1.15 -13.55 -18.51
N ALA A 288 -1.58 -12.88 -17.44
CA ALA A 288 -2.66 -11.89 -17.50
C ALA A 288 -2.24 -10.60 -18.23
N GLU A 289 -0.99 -10.15 -18.06
CA GLU A 289 -0.44 -9.01 -18.79
C GLU A 289 -0.37 -9.27 -20.30
N GLU A 290 0.06 -10.46 -20.71
CA GLU A 290 0.10 -10.84 -22.13
C GLU A 290 -1.31 -10.87 -22.77
N ARG A 291 -2.30 -11.42 -22.05
CA ARG A 291 -3.71 -11.39 -22.50
C ARG A 291 -4.22 -9.96 -22.65
N THR A 292 -3.85 -9.08 -21.73
CA THR A 292 -4.25 -7.66 -21.77
C THR A 292 -3.65 -6.96 -22.99
N LYS A 293 -2.35 -7.15 -23.24
CA LYS A 293 -1.67 -6.61 -24.44
C LYS A 293 -2.30 -7.13 -25.74
N SER A 294 -2.66 -8.41 -25.79
CA SER A 294 -3.35 -9.01 -26.93
C SER A 294 -4.71 -8.35 -27.18
N LEU A 295 -5.52 -8.16 -26.12
CA LEU A 295 -6.81 -7.48 -26.21
C LEU A 295 -6.68 -6.02 -26.64
N GLU A 296 -5.71 -5.27 -26.11
CA GLU A 296 -5.44 -3.88 -26.51
C GLU A 296 -5.10 -3.78 -28.00
N SER A 297 -4.30 -4.72 -28.52
CA SER A 297 -4.00 -4.81 -29.95
C SER A 297 -5.26 -5.07 -30.77
N SER A 298 -6.14 -5.99 -30.35
CA SER A 298 -7.42 -6.25 -31.02
C SER A 298 -8.36 -5.04 -31.00
N ILE A 299 -8.46 -4.34 -29.87
CA ILE A 299 -9.27 -3.12 -29.73
C ILE A 299 -8.76 -2.02 -30.67
N THR A 300 -7.44 -1.88 -30.78
CA THR A 300 -6.80 -0.90 -31.67
C THR A 300 -7.13 -1.19 -33.14
N HIS A 301 -7.02 -2.46 -33.56
CA HIS A 301 -7.39 -2.88 -34.92
C HIS A 301 -8.87 -2.62 -35.23
N LEU A 302 -9.78 -3.00 -34.31
CA LEU A 302 -11.21 -2.76 -34.48
C LEU A 302 -11.54 -1.26 -34.55
N SER A 303 -10.91 -0.45 -33.70
CA SER A 303 -11.12 1.00 -33.71
C SER A 303 -10.67 1.63 -35.03
N SER A 304 -9.53 1.17 -35.57
CA SER A 304 -9.04 1.59 -36.89
C SER A 304 -10.04 1.22 -38.00
N TYR A 305 -10.51 -0.03 -38.00
CA TYR A 305 -11.51 -0.49 -38.97
C TYR A 305 -12.81 0.32 -38.92
N LEU A 306 -13.35 0.57 -37.72
CA LEU A 306 -14.55 1.40 -37.57
C LEU A 306 -14.34 2.83 -38.07
N ASN A 307 -13.18 3.42 -37.82
CA ASN A 307 -12.87 4.78 -38.30
C ASN A 307 -12.85 4.86 -39.83
N GLU A 308 -12.26 3.85 -40.50
CA GLU A 308 -12.29 3.74 -41.97
C GLU A 308 -13.72 3.61 -42.51
N GLN A 309 -14.55 2.78 -41.87
CA GLN A 309 -15.97 2.66 -42.25
C GLN A 309 -16.73 3.98 -42.07
N ILE A 310 -16.50 4.70 -40.96
CA ILE A 310 -17.12 6.00 -40.70
C ILE A 310 -16.67 7.03 -41.76
N TYR A 311 -15.38 7.02 -42.13
CA TYR A 311 -14.85 7.93 -43.15
C TYR A 311 -15.53 7.68 -44.51
N THR A 312 -15.62 6.42 -44.91
CA THR A 312 -16.27 5.99 -46.15
C THR A 312 -17.74 6.44 -46.20
N LEU A 313 -18.49 6.20 -45.11
CA LEU A 313 -19.89 6.61 -45.00
C LEU A 313 -20.07 8.14 -45.06
N LYS A 314 -19.17 8.91 -44.44
CA LYS A 314 -19.19 10.38 -44.53
C LYS A 314 -18.93 10.86 -45.96
N SER A 315 -18.02 10.20 -46.68
CA SER A 315 -17.76 10.52 -48.09
C SER A 315 -19.01 10.32 -48.96
N HIS A 316 -19.66 9.15 -48.85
CA HIS A 316 -20.90 8.87 -49.56
C HIS A 316 -22.01 9.87 -49.21
N LEU A 317 -22.12 10.27 -47.94
CA LEU A 317 -23.11 11.26 -47.52
C LEU A 317 -22.89 12.62 -48.20
N GLU A 318 -21.65 13.06 -48.35
CA GLU A 318 -21.35 14.32 -49.06
C GLU A 318 -21.63 14.22 -50.56
N GLU A 319 -21.41 13.06 -51.19
CA GLU A 319 -21.85 12.83 -52.57
C GLU A 319 -23.36 12.92 -52.73
N ILE A 320 -24.11 12.27 -51.83
CA ILE A 320 -25.58 12.33 -51.82
C ILE A 320 -26.07 13.78 -51.69
N LYS A 321 -25.47 14.58 -50.78
CA LYS A 321 -25.82 16.01 -50.63
C LYS A 321 -25.55 16.81 -51.90
N LYS A 322 -24.45 16.55 -52.61
CA LYS A 322 -24.15 17.22 -53.90
C LYS A 322 -25.21 16.89 -54.94
N ILE A 323 -25.59 15.61 -55.05
CA ILE A 323 -26.65 15.16 -55.96
C ILE A 323 -27.97 15.86 -55.63
N GLN A 324 -28.33 15.91 -54.34
CA GLN A 324 -29.56 16.57 -53.90
C GLN A 324 -29.57 18.07 -54.23
N SER A 325 -28.48 18.80 -53.96
CA SER A 325 -28.35 20.22 -54.34
C SER A 325 -28.48 20.44 -55.84
N THR A 326 -27.95 19.53 -56.64
CA THR A 326 -28.04 19.58 -58.11
C THR A 326 -29.49 19.38 -58.57
N MET A 327 -30.18 18.39 -57.98
CA MET A 327 -31.59 18.13 -58.26
C MET A 327 -32.49 19.31 -57.88
N ASP A 328 -32.27 19.93 -56.71
CA ASP A 328 -33.00 21.12 -56.27
C ASP A 328 -32.76 22.32 -57.20
N SER A 329 -31.57 22.42 -57.83
CA SER A 329 -31.29 23.44 -58.84
C SER A 329 -32.11 23.20 -60.11
N TYR A 330 -32.16 21.96 -60.62
CA TYR A 330 -32.96 21.61 -61.80
C TYR A 330 -34.46 21.84 -61.57
N LEU A 331 -34.99 21.44 -60.41
CA LEU A 331 -36.39 21.66 -60.05
C LEU A 331 -36.76 23.14 -59.93
N ARG A 332 -35.80 24.02 -59.59
CA ARG A 332 -36.00 25.47 -59.59
C ARG A 332 -36.05 26.04 -61.02
N GLN A 333 -35.16 25.58 -61.89
CA GLN A 333 -35.12 26.01 -63.30
C GLN A 333 -36.34 25.55 -64.11
N SER A 334 -36.95 24.41 -63.78
CA SER A 334 -38.14 23.93 -64.49
C SER A 334 -39.45 24.62 -64.08
N ARG A 335 -39.44 25.43 -63.02
CA ARG A 335 -40.60 26.21 -62.55
C ARG A 335 -40.64 27.64 -63.09
N THR A 336 -39.59 28.09 -63.76
CA THR A 336 -39.47 29.41 -64.42
C THR A 336 -39.70 29.27 -65.91
#